data_AF-A0A843BIU8-F1
#
_entry.id   AF-A0A843BIU8-F1
#
_cell.length_a   1.000
_cell.length_b   1.000
_cell.length_c   1.000
_cell.angle_alpha   90.00
_cell.angle_beta   90.00
_cell.angle_gamma   90.00
#
_symmetry.space_group_name_H-M   'P 1'
#
loop_
_entity.id
_entity.type
_entity.pdbx_description
1 polymer ?
#
loop_
_entity_poly.entity_id
_entity_poly.type
_entity_poly.pdbx_seq_one_letter_code
_entity_poly.pdbx_strand_id
1 'polypeptide(L)'
;MPNCPECTATERKKVQAKYESETPEEDRSKDDLYRLYDEIEFPMKSEAATKHFICRRCGLYATREQVSDIRIRLNRREKTRQDIQDDYLDWWQKSKKEKELE
;
A
#
# COMPACT_ATOMS: atom_id res chain seq x y z
N MET A 1 12.53 2.11 13.21
CA MET A 1 12.16 0.67 13.28
C MET A 1 10.97 0.47 12.34
N PRO A 2 10.95 -0.49 11.40
CA PRO A 2 9.82 -0.61 10.47
C PRO A 2 8.53 -0.99 11.20
N ASN A 3 7.41 -0.41 10.74
CA ASN A 3 6.09 -0.83 11.18
C ASN A 3 5.69 -2.14 10.50
N CYS A 4 4.91 -2.96 11.20
CA CYS A 4 4.40 -4.21 10.63
C CYS A 4 3.46 -3.88 9.45
N PRO A 5 3.77 -4.36 8.23
CA PRO A 5 3.00 -4.01 7.04
C PRO A 5 1.58 -4.57 7.10
N GLU A 6 1.40 -5.78 7.63
CA GLU A 6 0.08 -6.42 7.80
C GLU A 6 -0.81 -5.67 8.80
N CYS A 7 -0.32 -5.47 10.04
CA CYS A 7 -1.12 -4.78 11.06
C CYS A 7 -1.45 -3.34 10.68
N THR A 8 -0.49 -2.64 10.07
CA THR A 8 -0.70 -1.26 9.59
C THR A 8 -1.75 -1.25 8.48
N ALA A 9 -1.69 -2.17 7.52
CA ALA A 9 -2.68 -2.24 6.44
C ALA A 9 -4.09 -2.56 6.96
N THR A 10 -4.22 -3.48 7.93
CA THR A 10 -5.51 -3.79 8.54
C THR A 10 -6.11 -2.58 9.27
N GLU A 11 -5.32 -1.89 10.10
CA GLU A 11 -5.82 -0.71 10.81
C GLU A 11 -6.10 0.46 9.87
N ARG A 12 -5.29 0.67 8.83
CA ARG A 12 -5.59 1.69 7.80
C ARG A 12 -6.95 1.44 7.13
N LYS A 13 -7.26 0.19 6.76
CA LYS A 13 -8.57 -0.15 6.19
C LYS A 13 -9.73 0.14 7.16
N LYS A 14 -9.54 -0.12 8.47
CA LYS A 14 -10.55 0.19 9.49
C LYS A 14 -10.73 1.70 9.66
N VAL A 15 -9.64 2.45 9.74
CA VAL A 15 -9.64 3.91 9.85
C VAL A 15 -10.31 4.53 8.62
N GLN A 16 -10.00 4.02 7.43
CA GLN A 16 -10.64 4.47 6.20
C GLN A 16 -12.15 4.24 6.22
N ALA A 17 -12.58 3.01 6.51
CA ALA A 17 -14.01 2.68 6.57
C ALA A 17 -14.75 3.51 7.63
N LYS A 18 -14.10 3.75 8.79
CA LYS A 18 -14.65 4.59 9.85
C LYS A 18 -14.78 6.04 9.38
N TYR A 19 -13.73 6.62 8.79
CA TYR A 19 -13.73 7.98 8.26
C TYR A 19 -14.79 8.18 7.18
N GLU A 20 -14.92 7.24 6.25
CA GLU A 20 -15.94 7.26 5.20
C GLU A 20 -17.37 7.14 5.75
N SER A 21 -17.57 6.44 6.87
CA SER A 21 -18.87 6.31 7.52
C SER A 21 -19.27 7.51 8.37
N GLU A 22 -18.31 8.17 9.01
CA GLU A 22 -18.54 9.30 9.93
C GLU A 22 -18.52 10.65 9.20
N THR A 23 -17.82 10.74 8.07
CA THR A 23 -17.65 11.99 7.31
C THR A 23 -18.49 11.96 6.04
N PRO A 24 -19.42 12.92 5.86
CA PRO A 24 -20.14 13.12 4.61
C PRO A 24 -19.17 13.28 3.43
N GLU A 25 -19.56 12.80 2.25
CA GLU A 25 -18.67 12.77 1.07
C GLU A 25 -18.10 14.14 0.71
N GLU A 26 -18.85 15.21 0.95
CA GLU A 26 -18.46 16.60 0.67
C GLU A 26 -17.34 17.13 1.59
N ASP A 27 -17.23 16.58 2.80
CA ASP A 27 -16.24 17.00 3.81
C ASP A 27 -15.01 16.08 3.87
N ARG A 28 -14.92 15.08 2.97
CA ARG A 28 -13.82 14.12 2.96
C ARG A 28 -12.53 14.77 2.43
N SER A 29 -11.67 15.19 3.35
CA SER A 29 -10.32 15.65 3.03
C SER A 29 -9.31 14.50 3.05
N LYS A 30 -8.55 14.38 1.95
CA LYS A 30 -7.47 13.40 1.84
C LYS A 30 -6.37 13.65 2.88
N ASP A 31 -6.12 14.91 3.23
CA ASP A 31 -5.11 15.29 4.22
C ASP A 31 -5.51 14.83 5.63
N ASP A 32 -6.79 14.91 5.98
CA ASP A 32 -7.29 14.45 7.27
C ASP A 32 -7.17 12.93 7.41
N LEU A 33 -7.49 12.20 6.33
CA LEU A 33 -7.30 10.75 6.29
C LEU A 33 -5.82 10.35 6.43
N TYR A 34 -4.89 11.09 5.82
CA TYR A 34 -3.46 10.82 5.98
C TYR A 34 -2.96 11.09 7.40
N ARG A 35 -3.44 12.15 8.07
CA ARG A 35 -3.11 12.40 9.49
C ARG A 35 -3.53 11.22 10.37
N LEU A 36 -4.73 10.68 10.16
CA LEU A 36 -5.21 9.50 10.88
C LEU A 36 -4.36 8.25 10.61
N TYR A 37 -3.74 8.14 9.43
CA TYR A 37 -2.83 7.04 9.10
C TYR A 37 -1.44 7.17 9.74
N ASP A 38 -0.98 8.39 10.00
CA ASP A 38 0.32 8.64 10.63
C ASP A 38 0.29 8.34 12.13
N GLU A 39 -0.87 8.43 12.77
CA GLU A 39 -1.09 8.00 14.16
C GLU A 39 -0.96 6.46 14.34
N ILE A 40 -0.98 5.69 13.25
CA ILE A 40 -0.93 4.23 13.28
C ILE A 40 0.53 3.75 13.38
N GLU A 41 0.98 3.44 14.59
CA GLU A 41 2.30 2.87 14.85
C GLU A 41 2.24 1.41 15.33
N PHE A 42 2.87 0.50 14.58
CA PHE A 42 3.05 -0.91 14.95
C PHE A 42 4.51 -1.32 14.83
N PRO A 43 5.38 -0.85 15.74
CA PRO A 43 6.82 -1.11 15.65
C PRO A 43 7.11 -2.61 15.76
N MET A 44 7.92 -3.14 14.84
CA MET A 44 8.42 -4.51 14.90
C MET A 44 9.67 -4.60 15.79
N LYS A 45 9.88 -5.71 16.50
CA LYS A 45 11.13 -5.95 17.24
C LYS A 45 12.20 -6.43 16.26
N SER A 46 13.39 -5.84 16.26
CA SER A 46 14.52 -6.35 15.50
C SER A 46 15.24 -7.48 16.24
N GLU A 47 15.65 -8.50 15.50
CA GLU A 47 16.60 -9.50 15.97
C GLU A 47 17.94 -9.30 15.25
N ALA A 48 18.94 -8.83 15.99
CA ALA A 48 20.24 -8.47 15.44
C ALA A 48 21.00 -9.67 14.85
N ALA A 49 20.83 -10.86 15.44
CA ALA A 49 21.52 -12.09 15.01
C ALA A 49 21.13 -12.51 13.58
N THR A 50 19.85 -12.43 13.26
CA THR A 50 19.30 -12.89 11.99
C THR A 50 18.98 -11.73 11.04
N LYS A 51 19.07 -10.47 11.49
CA LYS A 51 18.61 -9.26 10.76
C LYS A 51 17.13 -9.30 10.37
N HIS A 52 16.32 -10.04 11.12
CA HIS A 52 14.88 -10.12 10.93
C HIS A 52 14.14 -9.16 11.86
N PHE A 53 12.88 -8.93 11.53
CA PHE A 53 11.92 -8.19 12.32
C PHE A 53 10.77 -9.13 12.70
N ILE A 54 10.38 -9.11 13.97
CA ILE A 54 9.23 -9.85 14.51
C ILE A 54 8.13 -8.86 14.89
N CYS A 55 6.92 -9.04 14.36
CA CYS A 55 5.73 -8.36 14.87
C CYS A 55 5.14 -9.13 16.06
N ARG A 56 5.00 -8.49 17.23
CA ARG A 56 4.38 -9.13 18.42
C ARG A 56 2.87 -9.33 18.31
N ARG A 57 2.20 -8.61 17.42
CA ARG A 57 0.74 -8.64 17.27
C ARG A 57 0.29 -9.78 16.36
N CYS A 58 0.90 -9.93 15.19
CA CYS A 58 0.53 -10.94 14.20
C CYS A 58 1.56 -12.06 14.02
N GLY A 59 2.72 -11.99 14.68
CA GLY A 59 3.78 -12.99 14.56
C GLY A 59 4.60 -12.92 13.26
N LEU A 60 4.42 -11.87 12.44
CA LEU A 60 5.18 -11.73 11.19
C LEU A 60 6.69 -11.71 11.45
N TYR A 61 7.41 -12.66 10.86
CA TYR A 61 8.87 -12.76 10.89
C TYR A 61 9.42 -12.52 9.49
N ALA A 62 10.13 -11.41 9.29
CA ALA A 62 10.55 -11.00 7.96
C ALA A 62 11.83 -10.15 7.99
N THR A 63 12.63 -10.22 6.94
CA THR A 63 13.75 -9.29 6.70
C THR A 63 13.23 -7.91 6.29
N ARG A 64 14.11 -6.90 6.27
CA ARG A 64 13.74 -5.55 5.83
C ARG A 64 13.19 -5.50 4.41
N GLU A 65 13.79 -6.25 3.50
CA GLU A 65 13.36 -6.35 2.09
C GLU A 65 11.98 -7.00 2.00
N GLN A 66 11.78 -8.12 2.69
CA GLN A 66 10.49 -8.79 2.74
C GLN A 66 9.39 -7.88 3.30
N VAL A 67 9.68 -7.08 4.32
CA VAL A 67 8.74 -6.06 4.84
C VAL A 67 8.35 -5.05 3.77
N SER A 68 9.31 -4.58 2.96
CA SER A 68 9.05 -3.67 1.83
C SER A 68 8.20 -4.32 0.76
N ASP A 69 8.52 -5.55 0.38
CA ASP A 69 7.77 -6.30 -0.64
C ASP A 69 6.32 -6.56 -0.21
N ILE A 70 6.12 -6.92 1.07
CA ILE A 70 4.77 -7.09 1.63
C ILE A 70 4.02 -5.75 1.57
N ARG A 71 4.65 -4.63 1.92
CA ARG A 71 4.02 -3.30 1.85
C ARG A 71 3.59 -2.94 0.43
N ILE A 72 4.45 -3.18 -0.56
CA ILE A 72 4.12 -2.95 -1.97
C ILE A 72 2.96 -3.84 -2.40
N ARG A 73 2.98 -5.13 -2.03
CA ARG A 73 1.92 -6.08 -2.35
C ARG A 73 0.57 -5.68 -1.75
N LEU A 74 0.55 -5.27 -0.48
CA LEU A 74 -0.67 -4.84 0.22
C LEU A 74 -1.26 -3.54 -0.34
N ASN A 75 -0.42 -2.65 -0.88
CA ASN A 75 -0.85 -1.42 -1.54
C ASN A 75 -1.24 -1.63 -3.01
N ARG A 76 -0.95 -2.79 -3.60
CA ARG A 76 -1.25 -3.05 -5.00
C ARG A 76 -2.76 -3.28 -5.15
N ARG A 77 -3.42 -2.39 -5.89
CA ARG A 77 -4.80 -2.63 -6.34
C ARG A 77 -4.83 -3.83 -7.28
N GLU A 78 -5.83 -4.69 -7.17
CA GLU A 78 -6.06 -5.75 -8.15
C GLU A 78 -6.31 -5.10 -9.52
N LYS A 79 -5.59 -5.57 -10.55
CA LYS A 79 -5.81 -5.11 -11.92
C LYS A 79 -7.21 -5.51 -12.35
N THR A 80 -8.05 -4.53 -12.62
CA THR A 80 -9.37 -4.74 -13.19
C THR A 80 -9.27 -5.08 -14.68
N ARG A 81 -10.33 -5.63 -15.26
CA ARG A 81 -10.38 -5.92 -16.71
C ARG A 81 -10.18 -4.64 -17.55
N GLN A 82 -10.57 -3.49 -17.03
CA GLN A 82 -10.42 -2.19 -17.69
C GLN A 82 -8.94 -1.77 -17.77
N ASP A 83 -8.21 -1.95 -16.66
CA ASP A 83 -6.77 -1.62 -16.61
C ASP A 83 -5.96 -2.40 -17.65
N ILE A 84 -6.37 -3.63 -17.97
CA ILE A 84 -5.74 -4.47 -19.01
C ILE A 84 -6.02 -3.93 -20.42
N GLN A 85 -7.24 -3.40 -20.67
CA GLN A 85 -7.59 -2.81 -21.96
C GLN A 85 -6.82 -1.51 -22.20
N ASP A 86 -6.70 -0.68 -21.17
CA ASP A 86 -5.97 0.58 -21.22
C ASP A 86 -4.46 0.35 -21.45
N ASP A 87 -3.88 -0.67 -20.79
CA ASP A 87 -2.48 -1.10 -21.01
C ASP A 87 -2.22 -1.47 -22.50
N TYR A 88 -3.18 -2.16 -23.16
CA TYR A 88 -3.07 -2.53 -24.57
C TYR A 88 -3.17 -1.31 -25.50
N LEU A 89 -4.09 -0.39 -25.23
CA LEU A 89 -4.25 0.86 -25.98
C LEU A 89 -3.00 1.75 -25.87
N ASP A 90 -2.44 1.89 -24.68
CA ASP A 90 -1.24 2.69 -24.43
C ASP A 90 0.00 2.09 -25.12
N TRP A 91 0.17 0.76 -25.08
CA TRP A 91 1.21 0.06 -25.85
C TRP A 91 1.05 0.30 -27.36
N TRP A 92 -0.17 0.19 -27.87
CA TRP A 92 -0.44 0.38 -29.28
C TRP A 92 -0.18 1.82 -29.74
N GLN A 93 -0.59 2.82 -28.96
CA GLN A 93 -0.31 4.22 -29.23
C GLN A 93 1.18 4.55 -29.16
N LYS A 94 1.92 4.00 -28.19
CA LYS A 94 3.38 4.14 -28.11
C LYS A 94 4.06 3.52 -29.33
N SER A 95 3.67 2.31 -29.73
CA SER A 95 4.20 1.66 -30.94
C SER A 95 3.91 2.46 -32.22
N LYS A 96 2.73 3.07 -32.32
CA LYS A 96 2.37 3.98 -33.42
C LYS A 96 3.25 5.24 -33.43
N LYS A 97 3.43 5.87 -32.27
CA LYS A 97 4.22 7.10 -32.12
C LYS A 97 5.71 6.87 -32.41
N GLU A 98 6.26 5.73 -31.99
CA GLU A 98 7.65 5.35 -32.30
C GLU A 98 7.86 5.16 -33.79
N LYS A 99 6.88 4.59 -34.53
CA LYS A 99 6.94 4.43 -35.99
C LYS A 99 6.83 5.73 -36.79
N GLU A 100 6.24 6.78 -36.23
CA GLU A 100 6.15 8.09 -36.88
C GLU A 100 7.42 8.95 -36.67
N LEU A 101 8.27 8.57 -35.71
CA LEU A 101 9.52 9.26 -35.38
C LEU A 101 10.75 8.66 -36.10
N GLU A 102 10.57 7.54 -36.80
CA GLU A 102 11.59 6.84 -37.61
C GLU A 102 11.45 7.20 -39.11
#